data_AF-A0A2N2SVJ3-F1
#
_entry.id   AF-A0A2N2SVJ3-F1
#
_cell.length_a   1.000
_cell.length_b   1.000
_cell.length_c   1.000
_cell.angle_alpha   90.00
_cell.angle_beta   90.00
_cell.angle_gamma   90.00
#
_symmetry.space_group_name_H-M   'P 1'
#
loop_
_entity.id
_entity.type
_entity.pdbx_description
1 polymer ?
#
loop_
_entity_poly.entity_id
_entity_poly.type
_entity_poly.pdbx_seq_one_letter_code
_entity_poly.pdbx_strand_id
1 'polypeptide(L)'
;TAQGNLLRIQADNLNQPFDINSQARLDLGSTAKLRTLVTYLGVIARLHADYRALDAAMLKQKAQPQRDVLAQWVAATLLNQPDIRLDALLDAAMRRPYSAGLETFFTGGGLHNFVNFDPKDNGRVMDVWEATKNSVNLVFIRIMRDIVRHYASSTPGAGGRILDDASNPMRETYLARFVDQEGRVFTNRFYQRHKSLTPAQMAENLYTRIGPNPRRFSAVFRYLEPQAKLDAYVDALRTHVPTSASLSQEALKSLYQTHAPEAYSLTDRGYIAQIHPLELWVVKTLRAAPGSDLKTLYESGTGVRLEVYEWLFKTSRKNAQDIRIQSFLEVEAFESLLADWKRLGYPFDNITPSYAT
;
A
#
# COMPACT_ATOMS: atom_id res chain seq x y z
N THR A 1 15.89 28.59 30.95
CA THR A 1 16.17 27.66 32.07
C THR A 1 17.36 26.80 31.70
N ALA A 2 18.04 26.19 32.68
CA ALA A 2 19.14 25.24 32.43
C ALA A 2 18.67 23.90 31.83
N GLN A 3 17.73 23.95 30.88
CA GLN A 3 17.25 22.82 30.09
C GLN A 3 16.95 23.33 28.67
N GLY A 4 18.01 23.45 27.88
CA GLY A 4 17.92 23.67 26.44
C GLY A 4 17.43 22.42 25.72
N ASN A 5 16.66 22.64 24.64
CA ASN A 5 16.35 21.72 23.55
C ASN A 5 16.60 20.23 23.81
N LEU A 6 15.64 19.57 24.48
CA LEU A 6 15.58 18.12 24.50
C LEU A 6 15.10 17.60 23.14
N LEU A 7 16.02 17.04 22.37
CA LEU A 7 15.72 16.20 21.21
C LEU A 7 14.88 15.01 21.69
N ARG A 8 13.57 15.04 21.44
CA ARG A 8 12.69 13.90 21.74
C ARG A 8 12.84 12.84 20.65
N ILE A 9 13.88 12.02 20.76
CA ILE A 9 13.97 10.77 20.02
C ILE A 9 12.99 9.80 20.70
N GLN A 10 11.95 9.35 20.00
CA GLN A 10 11.25 8.12 20.40
C GLN A 10 12.17 6.95 20.05
N ALA A 11 13.01 6.55 21.01
CA ALA A 11 13.83 5.36 20.90
C ALA A 11 12.99 4.12 21.25
N ASP A 12 13.22 3.05 20.51
CA ASP A 12 12.66 1.73 20.76
C ASP A 12 13.06 1.26 22.17
N ASN A 13 12.09 0.82 23.00
CA ASN A 13 12.35 0.39 24.39
C ASN A 13 12.89 -1.05 24.46
N LEU A 14 13.83 -1.40 23.59
CA LEU A 14 14.50 -2.69 23.59
C LEU A 14 15.89 -2.52 24.24
N ASN A 15 16.16 -3.32 25.27
CA ASN A 15 17.40 -3.29 26.02
C ASN A 15 18.53 -3.98 25.23
N GLN A 16 18.90 -3.39 24.09
CA GLN A 16 19.88 -3.89 23.12
C GLN A 16 20.77 -2.70 22.67
N PRO A 17 22.02 -2.94 22.19
CA PRO A 17 22.86 -1.88 21.63
C PRO A 17 22.14 -1.16 20.48
N PHE A 18 22.20 0.17 20.48
CA PHE A 18 21.57 1.03 19.48
C PHE A 18 22.17 0.76 18.09
N ASP A 19 21.39 0.14 17.21
CA ASP A 19 21.78 -0.15 15.83
C ASP A 19 21.14 0.88 14.88
N ILE A 20 21.96 1.79 14.34
CA ILE A 20 21.54 2.79 13.34
C ILE A 20 21.01 2.14 12.05
N ASN A 21 21.34 0.87 11.80
CA ASN A 21 20.84 0.12 10.64
C ASN A 21 19.54 -0.66 10.93
N SER A 22 19.10 -0.74 12.20
CA SER A 22 17.85 -1.41 12.53
C SER A 22 16.68 -0.43 12.46
N GLN A 23 16.11 -0.23 11.27
CA GLN A 23 14.73 0.27 11.01
C GLN A 23 14.19 1.42 11.89
N ALA A 24 15.04 2.25 12.50
CA ALA A 24 14.62 3.32 13.37
C ALA A 24 14.01 4.43 12.51
N ARG A 25 12.69 4.62 12.63
CA ARG A 25 12.00 5.74 11.97
C ARG A 25 12.39 7.03 12.68
N LEU A 26 13.26 7.80 12.05
CA LEU A 26 13.63 9.12 12.55
C LEU A 26 12.57 10.16 12.14
N ASP A 27 11.96 10.83 13.12
CA ASP A 27 11.07 11.96 12.86
C ASP A 27 11.90 13.19 12.49
N LEU A 28 11.76 13.65 11.24
CA LEU A 28 12.44 14.83 10.73
C LEU A 28 11.79 16.15 11.22
N GLY A 29 10.59 16.10 11.79
CA GLY A 29 9.84 17.25 12.28
C GLY A 29 9.76 18.38 11.25
N SER A 30 9.95 19.63 11.69
CA SER A 30 9.90 20.81 10.82
C SER A 30 11.01 20.85 9.76
N THR A 31 12.06 20.02 9.84
CA THR A 31 13.10 19.96 8.79
C THR A 31 12.61 19.29 7.51
N ALA A 32 11.58 18.43 7.60
CA ALA A 32 10.89 17.87 6.43
C ALA A 32 10.23 18.98 5.60
N LYS A 33 9.62 19.99 6.25
CA LYS A 33 8.95 21.11 5.56
C LYS A 33 9.89 21.89 4.65
N LEU A 34 11.13 22.12 5.09
CA LEU A 34 12.13 22.78 4.25
C LEU A 34 12.47 21.94 3.02
N ARG A 35 12.64 20.62 3.17
CA ARG A 35 12.86 19.72 2.03
C ARG A 35 11.67 19.71 1.08
N THR A 36 10.45 19.69 1.61
CA THR A 36 9.21 19.83 0.83
C THR A 36 9.20 21.14 0.06
N LEU A 37 9.54 22.26 0.70
CA LEU A 37 9.60 23.57 0.04
C LEU A 37 10.63 23.61 -1.10
N VAL A 38 11.85 23.14 -0.83
CA VAL A 38 12.94 23.08 -1.82
C VAL A 38 12.54 22.18 -2.98
N THR A 39 11.92 21.04 -2.69
CA THR A 39 11.43 20.12 -3.72
C THR A 39 10.33 20.76 -4.56
N TYR A 40 9.36 21.40 -3.92
CA TYR A 40 8.27 22.11 -4.58
C TYR A 40 8.81 23.18 -5.56
N LEU A 41 9.72 24.04 -5.10
CA LEU A 41 10.33 25.06 -5.95
C LEU A 41 11.21 24.44 -7.05
N GLY A 42 11.92 23.36 -6.75
CA GLY A 42 12.70 22.61 -7.73
C GLY A 42 11.84 22.00 -8.85
N VAL A 43 10.67 21.45 -8.51
CA VAL A 43 9.68 20.96 -9.48
C VAL A 43 9.20 22.11 -10.38
N ILE A 44 8.83 23.26 -9.80
CA ILE A 44 8.41 24.43 -10.58
C ILE A 44 9.52 24.92 -11.53
N ALA A 45 10.77 24.94 -11.06
CA ALA A 45 11.92 25.35 -11.88
C ALA A 45 12.16 24.41 -13.07
N ARG A 46 12.06 23.09 -12.87
CA ARG A 46 12.17 22.10 -13.95
C ARG A 46 11.03 22.24 -14.94
N LEU A 47 9.79 22.33 -14.46
CA LEU A 47 8.61 22.55 -15.30
C LEU A 47 8.74 23.84 -16.14
N HIS A 48 9.28 24.92 -15.57
CA HIS A 48 9.55 26.15 -16.33
C HIS A 48 10.55 25.92 -17.46
N ALA A 49 11.68 25.25 -17.16
CA ALA A 49 12.70 24.93 -18.15
C ALA A 49 12.15 24.05 -19.28
N ASP A 50 11.32 23.06 -18.94
CA ASP A 50 10.73 22.14 -19.90
C ASP A 50 9.61 22.81 -20.73
N TYR A 51 8.77 23.64 -20.09
CA TYR A 51 7.55 24.14 -20.72
C TYR A 51 7.76 25.43 -21.52
N ARG A 52 8.79 26.23 -21.21
CA ARG A 52 9.08 27.47 -21.95
C ARG A 52 9.44 27.25 -23.42
N ALA A 53 9.84 26.03 -23.79
CA ALA A 53 10.16 25.65 -25.16
C ALA A 53 8.94 25.13 -25.94
N LEU A 54 7.79 24.96 -25.27
CA LEU A 54 6.58 24.42 -25.88
C LEU A 54 5.77 25.54 -26.56
N ASP A 55 5.02 25.16 -27.60
CA ASP A 55 4.10 26.07 -28.25
C ASP A 55 2.83 26.31 -27.41
N ALA A 56 2.06 27.33 -27.80
CA ALA A 56 0.83 27.71 -27.10
C ALA A 56 -0.24 26.59 -27.10
N ALA A 57 -0.28 25.71 -28.11
CA ALA A 57 -1.25 24.62 -28.19
C ALA A 57 -0.94 23.54 -27.15
N MET A 58 0.32 23.14 -27.04
CA MET A 58 0.81 22.20 -26.04
C MET A 58 0.66 22.76 -24.61
N LEU A 59 0.97 24.04 -24.40
CA LEU A 59 0.74 24.71 -23.12
C LEU A 59 -0.74 24.73 -22.75
N LYS A 60 -1.63 25.05 -23.70
CA LYS A 60 -3.09 25.02 -23.49
C LYS A 60 -3.59 23.63 -23.12
N GLN A 61 -3.04 22.58 -23.71
CA GLN A 61 -3.35 21.20 -23.34
C GLN A 61 -2.90 20.88 -21.92
N LYS A 62 -1.66 21.26 -21.56
CA LYS A 62 -1.11 21.05 -20.21
C LYS A 62 -1.76 21.90 -19.12
N ALA A 63 -2.36 23.04 -19.49
CA ALA A 63 -3.10 23.90 -18.59
C ALA A 63 -4.53 23.39 -18.28
N GLN A 64 -5.02 22.37 -18.99
CA GLN A 64 -6.31 21.75 -18.67
C GLN A 64 -6.30 21.09 -17.28
N PRO A 65 -7.46 20.95 -16.62
CA PRO A 65 -7.56 20.26 -15.34
C PRO A 65 -6.94 18.86 -15.38
N GLN A 66 -5.97 18.62 -14.50
CA GLN A 66 -5.28 17.34 -14.39
C GLN A 66 -4.83 17.05 -12.96
N ARG A 67 -4.42 15.81 -12.69
CA ARG A 67 -3.95 15.38 -11.36
C ARG A 67 -2.66 16.10 -10.94
N ASP A 68 -1.74 16.33 -11.87
CA ASP A 68 -0.54 17.13 -11.65
C ASP A 68 -0.87 18.63 -11.70
N VAL A 69 -1.32 19.13 -10.55
CA VAL A 69 -1.69 20.54 -10.38
C VAL A 69 -0.49 21.49 -10.48
N LEU A 70 0.74 21.01 -10.29
CA LEU A 70 1.95 21.83 -10.43
C LEU A 70 2.26 22.07 -11.90
N ALA A 71 2.28 21.01 -12.71
CA ALA A 71 2.40 21.11 -14.16
C ALA A 71 1.28 21.95 -14.77
N GLN A 72 0.04 21.74 -14.32
CA GLN A 72 -1.11 22.53 -14.75
C GLN A 72 -0.90 24.03 -14.49
N TRP A 73 -0.50 24.38 -13.27
CA TRP A 73 -0.30 25.77 -12.88
C TRP A 73 0.85 26.43 -13.66
N VAL A 74 2.00 25.75 -13.83
CA VAL A 74 3.12 26.29 -14.60
C VAL A 74 2.74 26.51 -16.06
N ALA A 75 2.04 25.55 -16.68
CA ALA A 75 1.57 25.68 -18.06
C ALA A 75 0.60 26.86 -18.23
N ALA A 76 -0.35 27.03 -17.30
CA ALA A 76 -1.29 28.15 -17.31
C ALA A 76 -0.58 29.50 -17.13
N THR A 77 0.41 29.57 -16.25
CA THR A 77 1.21 30.79 -16.05
C THR A 77 2.00 31.15 -17.31
N LEU A 78 2.68 30.19 -17.94
CA LEU A 78 3.44 30.42 -19.18
C LEU A 78 2.54 30.77 -20.37
N LEU A 79 1.31 30.24 -20.43
CA LEU A 79 0.35 30.63 -21.46
C LEU A 79 -0.07 32.10 -21.33
N ASN A 80 -0.21 32.60 -20.08
CA ASN A 80 -0.59 33.97 -19.79
C ASN A 80 0.60 34.95 -19.81
N GLN A 81 1.80 34.47 -19.45
CA GLN A 81 3.04 35.25 -19.36
C GLN A 81 4.21 34.45 -19.98
N PRO A 82 4.30 34.40 -21.33
CA PRO A 82 5.29 33.57 -22.01
C PRO A 82 6.75 33.88 -21.65
N ASP A 83 7.03 35.16 -21.39
CA ASP A 83 8.38 35.65 -21.09
C ASP A 83 8.68 35.72 -19.57
N ILE A 84 7.85 35.12 -18.72
CA ILE A 84 8.09 35.13 -17.27
C ILE A 84 9.45 34.51 -16.95
N ARG A 85 10.28 35.28 -16.25
CA ARG A 85 11.58 34.81 -15.76
C ARG A 85 11.40 33.82 -14.62
N LEU A 86 12.36 32.92 -14.46
CA LEU A 86 12.32 31.87 -13.44
C LEU A 86 12.18 32.44 -12.02
N ASP A 87 12.92 33.50 -11.69
CA ASP A 87 12.84 34.16 -10.38
C ASP A 87 11.44 34.71 -10.09
N ALA A 88 10.81 35.37 -11.07
CA ALA A 88 9.43 35.85 -10.95
C ALA A 88 8.42 34.70 -10.82
N LEU A 89 8.62 33.58 -11.54
CA LEU A 89 7.76 32.41 -11.43
C LEU A 89 7.88 31.73 -10.05
N LEU A 90 9.08 31.60 -9.51
CA LEU A 90 9.31 31.02 -8.19
C LEU A 90 8.71 31.90 -7.08
N ASP A 91 8.83 33.22 -7.21
CA ASP A 91 8.18 34.16 -6.30
C ASP A 91 6.64 34.08 -6.40
N ALA A 92 6.09 33.94 -7.61
CA ALA A 92 4.66 33.66 -7.80
C ALA A 92 4.24 32.30 -7.21
N ALA A 93 5.09 31.27 -7.31
CA ALA A 93 4.85 29.96 -6.71
C ALA A 93 4.82 30.05 -5.17
N MET A 94 5.61 30.92 -4.57
CA MET A 94 5.58 31.19 -3.13
C MET A 94 4.31 31.94 -2.68
N ARG A 95 3.69 32.73 -3.57
CA ARG A 95 2.41 33.41 -3.33
C ARG A 95 1.18 32.52 -3.56
N ARG A 96 1.34 31.25 -3.98
CA ARG A 96 0.20 30.35 -4.23
C ARG A 96 -0.56 30.07 -2.93
N PRO A 97 -1.90 30.24 -2.92
CA PRO A 97 -2.70 29.99 -1.73
C PRO A 97 -2.88 28.49 -1.50
N TYR A 98 -2.80 28.09 -0.23
CA TYR A 98 -3.09 26.74 0.25
C TYR A 98 -4.01 26.81 1.47
N SER A 99 -4.96 25.87 1.54
CA SER A 99 -5.79 25.68 2.73
C SER A 99 -4.97 25.05 3.85
N ALA A 100 -5.07 25.61 5.05
CA ALA A 100 -4.62 25.00 6.29
C ALA A 100 -5.73 24.20 6.98
N GLY A 101 -6.88 24.02 6.33
CA GLY A 101 -8.04 23.34 6.91
C GLY A 101 -7.88 21.84 7.08
N LEU A 102 -8.64 21.27 8.03
CA LEU A 102 -8.69 19.84 8.27
C LEU A 102 -9.29 19.11 7.06
N GLU A 103 -8.64 18.03 6.63
CA GLU A 103 -9.19 17.08 5.64
C GLU A 103 -8.63 15.68 5.91
N THR A 104 -9.32 14.65 5.41
CA THR A 104 -8.80 13.28 5.40
C THR A 104 -8.03 13.04 4.11
N PHE A 105 -6.83 12.50 4.22
CA PHE A 105 -5.93 12.20 3.12
C PHE A 105 -5.82 10.69 2.93
N PHE A 106 -5.87 10.22 1.69
CA PHE A 106 -5.44 8.86 1.37
C PHE A 106 -3.96 8.89 0.97
N THR A 107 -3.10 8.30 1.80
CA THR A 107 -1.63 8.30 1.66
C THR A 107 -1.05 7.13 2.48
N GLY A 108 0.12 6.60 2.10
CA GLY A 108 0.75 5.49 2.85
C GLY A 108 -0.09 4.21 2.93
N GLY A 109 -0.95 3.99 1.93
CA GLY A 109 -1.84 2.82 1.85
C GLY A 109 -3.10 2.91 2.71
N GLY A 110 -3.40 4.05 3.34
CA GLY A 110 -4.58 4.20 4.22
C GLY A 110 -5.13 5.62 4.30
N LEU A 111 -6.18 5.80 5.09
CA LEU A 111 -6.72 7.12 5.43
C LEU A 111 -5.94 7.70 6.61
N HIS A 112 -5.44 8.91 6.45
CA HIS A 112 -4.71 9.67 7.46
C HIS A 112 -5.40 11.03 7.69
N ASN A 113 -5.41 11.45 8.96
CA ASN A 113 -5.79 12.81 9.34
C ASN A 113 -4.56 13.49 9.91
N PHE A 114 -4.27 14.70 9.45
CA PHE A 114 -3.19 15.53 9.96
C PHE A 114 -3.76 16.76 10.65
N VAL A 115 -3.01 17.35 11.57
CA VAL A 115 -3.43 18.53 12.34
C VAL A 115 -2.36 19.61 12.30
N ASN A 116 -2.78 20.87 12.34
CA ASN A 116 -1.87 21.98 12.62
C ASN A 116 -1.46 21.97 14.10
N PHE A 117 -0.30 22.56 14.38
CA PHE A 117 0.13 22.78 15.76
C PHE A 117 -0.77 23.80 16.46
N ASP A 118 -1.09 24.91 15.80
CA ASP A 118 -2.09 25.87 16.27
C ASP A 118 -3.46 25.58 15.61
N PRO A 119 -4.49 25.17 16.37
CA PRO A 119 -5.83 24.93 15.83
C PRO A 119 -6.47 26.16 15.17
N LYS A 120 -6.02 27.39 15.49
CA LYS A 120 -6.50 28.62 14.84
C LYS A 120 -6.20 28.64 13.34
N ASP A 121 -5.23 27.86 12.89
CA ASP A 121 -4.91 27.73 11.46
C ASP A 121 -5.91 26.85 10.70
N ASN A 122 -6.68 26.00 11.38
CA ASN A 122 -7.57 24.99 10.76
C ASN A 122 -8.75 25.57 9.93
N GLY A 123 -8.90 26.88 9.84
CA GLY A 123 -9.88 27.55 8.98
C GLY A 123 -9.28 28.52 7.97
N ARG A 124 -7.94 28.61 7.89
CA ARG A 124 -7.25 29.66 7.14
C ARG A 124 -6.84 29.18 5.74
N VAL A 125 -6.79 30.12 4.82
CA VAL A 125 -6.08 29.99 3.54
C VAL A 125 -4.94 31.00 3.58
N MET A 126 -3.73 30.55 3.26
CA MET A 126 -2.52 31.38 3.31
C MET A 126 -1.58 31.02 2.17
N ASP A 127 -0.66 31.91 1.83
CA ASP A 127 0.36 31.61 0.84
C ASP A 127 1.51 30.76 1.42
N VAL A 128 2.40 30.29 0.53
CA VAL A 128 3.54 29.46 0.94
C VAL A 128 4.55 30.26 1.76
N TRP A 129 4.67 31.58 1.54
CA TRP A 129 5.50 32.47 2.37
C TRP A 129 5.06 32.45 3.83
N GLU A 130 3.78 32.73 4.07
CA GLU A 130 3.20 32.75 5.41
C GLU A 130 3.24 31.35 6.05
N ALA A 131 2.87 30.31 5.31
CA ALA A 131 2.89 28.94 5.81
C ALA A 131 4.31 28.49 6.21
N THR A 132 5.34 28.92 5.46
CA THR A 132 6.75 28.65 5.77
C THR A 132 7.17 29.38 7.05
N LYS A 133 6.84 30.68 7.15
CA LYS A 133 7.16 31.49 8.34
C LYS A 133 6.53 30.92 9.62
N ASN A 134 5.27 30.49 9.53
CA ASN A 134 4.50 30.00 10.66
C ASN A 134 4.57 28.47 10.82
N SER A 135 5.29 27.77 9.93
CA SER A 135 5.46 26.31 9.94
C SER A 135 4.14 25.53 9.96
N VAL A 136 3.17 25.92 9.13
CA VAL A 136 1.79 25.39 9.16
C VAL A 136 1.69 24.01 8.50
N ASN A 137 1.44 22.96 9.30
CA ASN A 137 1.50 21.56 8.87
C ASN A 137 0.63 21.25 7.65
N LEU A 138 -0.66 21.61 7.70
CA LEU A 138 -1.64 21.19 6.70
C LEU A 138 -1.42 21.83 5.32
N VAL A 139 -0.69 22.94 5.25
CA VAL A 139 -0.20 23.50 3.98
C VAL A 139 0.90 22.61 3.41
N PHE A 140 1.90 22.22 4.21
CA PHE A 140 2.99 21.35 3.75
C PHE A 140 2.54 19.94 3.38
N ILE A 141 1.54 19.38 4.07
CA ILE A 141 0.91 18.11 3.67
C ILE A 141 0.31 18.23 2.27
N ARG A 142 -0.36 19.34 1.96
CA ARG A 142 -0.96 19.57 0.62
C ARG A 142 0.09 19.85 -0.45
N ILE A 143 1.16 20.57 -0.12
CA ILE A 143 2.30 20.75 -1.03
C ILE A 143 2.96 19.40 -1.31
N MET A 144 3.17 18.55 -0.30
CA MET A 144 3.72 17.21 -0.50
C MET A 144 2.81 16.35 -1.37
N ARG A 145 1.49 16.40 -1.15
CA ARG A 145 0.52 15.74 -2.04
C ARG A 145 0.67 16.19 -3.49
N ASP A 146 0.83 17.49 -3.73
CA ASP A 146 0.99 18.04 -5.08
C ASP A 146 2.33 17.60 -5.71
N ILE A 147 3.42 17.55 -4.93
CA ILE A 147 4.73 17.01 -5.35
C ILE A 147 4.60 15.52 -5.73
N VAL A 148 3.99 14.71 -4.86
CA VAL A 148 3.83 13.27 -5.10
C VAL A 148 2.99 13.02 -6.36
N ARG A 149 1.91 13.80 -6.56
CA ARG A 149 1.10 13.74 -7.79
C ARG A 149 1.89 14.11 -9.03
N HIS A 150 2.81 15.07 -8.94
CA HIS A 150 3.71 15.41 -10.04
C HIS A 150 4.64 14.25 -10.40
N TYR A 151 5.32 13.64 -9.42
CA TYR A 151 6.17 12.48 -9.67
C TYR A 151 5.38 11.30 -10.22
N ALA A 152 4.23 10.96 -9.63
CA ALA A 152 3.37 9.88 -10.11
C ALA A 152 2.92 10.08 -11.58
N SER A 153 2.71 11.33 -12.00
CA SER A 153 2.32 11.66 -13.37
C SER A 153 3.49 11.68 -14.35
N SER A 154 4.71 11.86 -13.84
CA SER A 154 5.95 11.94 -14.62
C SER A 154 6.63 10.57 -14.81
N THR A 155 6.22 9.55 -14.04
CA THR A 155 6.74 8.18 -14.17
C THR A 155 6.40 7.61 -15.57
N PRO A 156 7.40 7.17 -16.35
CA PRO A 156 7.18 6.57 -17.67
C PRO A 156 6.22 5.38 -17.60
N GLY A 157 5.21 5.37 -18.47
CA GLY A 157 4.15 4.36 -18.47
C GLY A 157 3.02 4.61 -17.46
N ALA A 158 3.25 5.35 -16.39
CA ALA A 158 2.26 5.70 -15.37
C ALA A 158 1.37 6.92 -15.70
N GLY A 159 1.58 7.53 -16.89
CA GLY A 159 0.90 8.77 -17.27
C GLY A 159 -0.59 8.70 -16.98
N GLY A 160 -1.15 9.79 -16.42
CA GLY A 160 -2.42 9.88 -15.68
C GLY A 160 -3.66 9.16 -16.25
N ARG A 161 -3.60 8.69 -17.50
CA ARG A 161 -4.55 7.80 -18.14
C ARG A 161 -4.75 6.44 -17.45
N ILE A 162 -3.81 5.87 -16.67
CA ILE A 162 -4.04 4.55 -16.04
C ILE A 162 -5.27 4.58 -15.10
N LEU A 163 -5.43 5.67 -14.34
CA LEU A 163 -6.53 5.80 -13.40
C LEU A 163 -7.82 6.30 -14.09
N ASP A 164 -7.68 7.05 -15.17
CA ASP A 164 -8.81 7.61 -15.91
C ASP A 164 -9.43 6.62 -16.91
N ASP A 165 -8.64 5.67 -17.45
CA ASP A 165 -9.08 4.65 -18.41
C ASP A 165 -9.06 3.25 -17.78
N ALA A 166 -10.25 2.70 -17.54
CA ALA A 166 -10.43 1.36 -16.96
C ALA A 166 -9.96 0.22 -17.88
N SER A 167 -9.84 0.47 -19.18
CA SER A 167 -9.39 -0.50 -20.19
C SER A 167 -7.88 -0.46 -20.44
N ASN A 168 -7.17 0.44 -19.76
CA ASN A 168 -5.73 0.59 -19.94
C ASN A 168 -4.99 -0.71 -19.55
N PRO A 169 -4.23 -1.34 -20.48
CA PRO A 169 -3.58 -2.63 -20.24
C PRO A 169 -2.53 -2.58 -19.13
N MET A 170 -1.97 -1.40 -18.82
CA MET A 170 -1.01 -1.25 -17.74
C MET A 170 -1.62 -1.46 -16.36
N ARG A 171 -2.95 -1.33 -16.21
CA ARG A 171 -3.63 -1.60 -14.94
C ARG A 171 -3.35 -3.01 -14.45
N GLU A 172 -3.38 -4.00 -15.34
CA GLU A 172 -3.12 -5.40 -15.00
C GLU A 172 -1.71 -5.58 -14.45
N THR A 173 -0.72 -4.90 -15.04
CA THR A 173 0.67 -4.93 -14.55
C THR A 173 0.78 -4.34 -13.14
N TYR A 174 0.17 -3.18 -12.88
CA TYR A 174 0.17 -2.57 -11.56
C TYR A 174 -0.58 -3.41 -10.51
N LEU A 175 -1.72 -3.99 -10.90
CA LEU A 175 -2.48 -4.87 -10.01
C LEU A 175 -1.71 -6.16 -9.70
N ALA A 176 -1.03 -6.76 -10.67
CA ALA A 176 -0.20 -7.94 -10.43
C ALA A 176 0.96 -7.65 -9.47
N ARG A 177 1.63 -6.49 -9.60
CA ARG A 177 2.66 -6.05 -8.65
C ARG A 177 2.09 -5.84 -7.25
N PHE A 178 0.94 -5.18 -7.14
CA PHE A 178 0.24 -5.00 -5.87
C PHE A 178 -0.10 -6.34 -5.22
N VAL A 179 -0.67 -7.27 -5.98
CA VAL A 179 -1.04 -8.61 -5.50
C VAL A 179 0.17 -9.40 -5.03
N ASP A 180 1.30 -9.30 -5.75
CA ASP A 180 2.54 -9.96 -5.31
C ASP A 180 3.04 -9.37 -3.99
N GLN A 181 3.12 -8.04 -3.89
CA GLN A 181 3.62 -7.35 -2.71
C GLN A 181 2.74 -7.60 -1.48
N GLU A 182 1.41 -7.39 -1.60
CA GLU A 182 0.47 -7.63 -0.51
C GLU A 182 0.41 -9.11 -0.14
N GLY A 183 0.35 -9.99 -1.14
CA GLY A 183 0.32 -11.43 -0.91
C GLY A 183 1.58 -11.92 -0.19
N ARG A 184 2.78 -11.37 -0.48
CA ARG A 184 4.01 -11.69 0.26
C ARG A 184 3.94 -11.29 1.73
N VAL A 185 3.29 -10.16 2.07
CA VAL A 185 3.07 -9.75 3.47
C VAL A 185 2.23 -10.79 4.21
N PHE A 186 1.14 -11.26 3.59
CA PHE A 186 0.32 -12.33 4.16
C PHE A 186 1.07 -13.66 4.25
N THR A 187 1.80 -14.06 3.19
CA THR A 187 2.62 -15.28 3.17
C THR A 187 3.65 -15.26 4.30
N ASN A 188 4.38 -14.16 4.51
CA ASN A 188 5.31 -14.03 5.63
C ASN A 188 4.59 -14.21 6.97
N ARG A 189 3.48 -13.51 7.18
CA ARG A 189 2.70 -13.61 8.43
C ARG A 189 2.30 -15.06 8.73
N PHE A 190 1.79 -15.78 7.74
CA PHE A 190 1.38 -17.17 7.92
C PHE A 190 2.57 -18.12 8.06
N TYR A 191 3.66 -17.88 7.33
CA TYR A 191 4.91 -18.62 7.51
C TYR A 191 5.43 -18.48 8.93
N GLN A 192 5.56 -17.26 9.47
CA GLN A 192 6.04 -17.06 10.85
C GLN A 192 5.15 -17.75 11.89
N ARG A 193 3.83 -17.81 11.65
CA ARG A 193 2.87 -18.49 12.52
C ARG A 193 3.05 -20.01 12.56
N HIS A 194 3.41 -20.61 11.43
CA HIS A 194 3.40 -22.08 11.27
C HIS A 194 4.80 -22.71 11.25
N LYS A 195 5.87 -21.97 10.93
CA LYS A 195 7.21 -22.53 10.67
C LYS A 195 7.83 -23.36 11.81
N SER A 196 7.42 -23.13 13.05
CA SER A 196 7.92 -23.86 14.24
C SER A 196 7.05 -25.06 14.63
N LEU A 197 5.95 -25.30 13.91
CA LEU A 197 5.00 -26.37 14.20
C LEU A 197 5.32 -27.63 13.37
N THR A 198 4.97 -28.80 13.90
CA THR A 198 4.96 -30.03 13.11
C THR A 198 3.78 -30.04 12.12
N PRO A 199 3.82 -30.87 11.05
CA PRO A 199 2.71 -30.96 10.11
C PRO A 199 1.35 -31.28 10.75
N ALA A 200 1.33 -32.08 11.82
CA ALA A 200 0.11 -32.37 12.58
C ALA A 200 -0.39 -31.14 13.37
N GLN A 201 0.52 -30.42 14.04
CA GLN A 201 0.19 -29.21 14.80
C GLN A 201 -0.32 -28.07 13.91
N MET A 202 0.19 -27.93 12.68
CA MET A 202 -0.32 -26.94 11.72
C MET A 202 -1.79 -27.20 11.35
N ALA A 203 -2.14 -28.47 11.08
CA ALA A 203 -3.52 -28.85 10.78
C ALA A 203 -4.42 -28.62 12.00
N GLU A 204 -3.96 -29.04 13.18
CA GLU A 204 -4.68 -28.85 14.44
C GLU A 204 -4.95 -27.37 14.73
N ASN A 205 -3.97 -26.50 14.48
CA ASN A 205 -4.12 -25.05 14.64
C ASN A 205 -5.27 -24.51 13.78
N LEU A 206 -5.40 -24.98 12.54
CA LEU A 206 -6.51 -24.60 11.67
C LEU A 206 -7.84 -25.18 12.16
N TYR A 207 -7.89 -26.45 12.53
CA TYR A 207 -9.12 -27.10 13.02
C TYR A 207 -9.66 -26.46 14.30
N THR A 208 -8.77 -26.09 15.22
CA THR A 208 -9.14 -25.38 16.44
C THR A 208 -9.75 -24.01 16.12
N ARG A 209 -9.19 -23.25 15.19
CA ARG A 209 -9.64 -21.89 14.85
C ARG A 209 -10.97 -21.83 14.12
N ILE A 210 -11.27 -22.82 13.28
CA ILE A 210 -12.55 -22.87 12.55
C ILE A 210 -13.72 -23.29 13.44
N GLY A 211 -13.43 -23.89 14.60
CA GLY A 211 -14.40 -24.36 15.59
C GLY A 211 -15.14 -25.64 15.17
N PRO A 212 -16.08 -26.14 16.00
CA PRO A 212 -16.79 -27.39 15.77
C PRO A 212 -17.89 -27.24 14.71
N ASN A 213 -17.51 -26.94 13.47
CA ASN A 213 -18.41 -26.79 12.34
C ASN A 213 -18.08 -27.82 11.25
N PRO A 214 -18.98 -28.77 10.93
CA PRO A 214 -18.69 -29.83 9.98
C PRO A 214 -18.31 -29.32 8.59
N ARG A 215 -18.99 -28.27 8.11
CA ARG A 215 -18.73 -27.69 6.78
C ARG A 215 -17.35 -27.04 6.70
N ARG A 216 -16.98 -26.26 7.72
CA ARG A 216 -15.66 -25.61 7.79
C ARG A 216 -14.56 -26.66 7.92
N PHE A 217 -14.75 -27.64 8.80
CA PHE A 217 -13.80 -28.73 8.99
C PHE A 217 -13.56 -29.48 7.69
N SER A 218 -14.64 -29.86 6.99
CA SER A 218 -14.56 -30.56 5.71
C SER A 218 -13.77 -29.78 4.67
N ALA A 219 -14.02 -28.47 4.55
CA ALA A 219 -13.34 -27.61 3.58
C ALA A 219 -11.80 -27.59 3.80
N VAL A 220 -11.36 -27.56 5.06
CA VAL A 220 -9.92 -27.56 5.42
C VAL A 220 -9.35 -28.98 5.32
N PHE A 221 -9.98 -29.96 5.94
CA PHE A 221 -9.50 -31.35 5.96
C PHE A 221 -9.32 -31.90 4.55
N ARG A 222 -10.34 -31.76 3.68
CA ARG A 222 -10.28 -32.28 2.31
C ARG A 222 -9.24 -31.55 1.45
N TYR A 223 -8.88 -30.32 1.79
CA TYR A 223 -7.81 -29.57 1.11
C TYR A 223 -6.41 -30.01 1.56
N LEU A 224 -6.25 -30.24 2.86
CA LEU A 224 -5.00 -30.66 3.50
C LEU A 224 -4.69 -32.15 3.30
N GLU A 225 -5.72 -32.99 3.24
CA GLU A 225 -5.65 -34.45 3.10
C GLU A 225 -6.41 -34.92 1.84
N PRO A 226 -5.97 -34.54 0.63
CA PRO A 226 -6.73 -34.81 -0.59
C PRO A 226 -6.88 -36.30 -0.91
N GLN A 227 -6.00 -37.15 -0.37
CA GLN A 227 -6.00 -38.61 -0.57
C GLN A 227 -6.72 -39.38 0.56
N ALA A 228 -7.18 -38.70 1.62
CA ALA A 228 -7.89 -39.37 2.70
C ALA A 228 -9.24 -39.92 2.21
N LYS A 229 -9.46 -41.21 2.48
CA LYS A 229 -10.72 -41.92 2.19
C LYS A 229 -11.84 -41.46 3.13
N LEU A 230 -13.08 -41.82 2.79
CA LEU A 230 -14.27 -41.46 3.55
C LEU A 230 -14.17 -41.83 5.04
N ASP A 231 -13.71 -43.04 5.36
CA ASP A 231 -13.62 -43.51 6.75
C ASP A 231 -12.66 -42.65 7.58
N ALA A 232 -11.45 -42.40 7.06
CA ALA A 232 -10.46 -41.53 7.71
C ALA A 232 -10.97 -40.09 7.90
N TYR A 233 -11.74 -39.58 6.94
CA TYR A 233 -12.38 -38.27 7.06
C TYR A 233 -13.47 -38.28 8.16
N VAL A 234 -14.31 -39.32 8.23
CA VAL A 234 -15.38 -39.42 9.22
C VAL A 234 -14.79 -39.50 10.63
N ASP A 235 -13.73 -40.28 10.81
CA ASP A 235 -13.03 -40.39 12.10
C ASP A 235 -12.48 -39.02 12.53
N ALA A 236 -11.75 -38.34 11.64
CA ALA A 236 -11.22 -37.01 11.94
C ALA A 236 -12.33 -35.98 12.22
N LEU A 237 -13.41 -35.99 11.43
CA LEU A 237 -14.56 -35.10 11.65
C LEU A 237 -15.17 -35.32 13.04
N ARG A 238 -15.34 -36.57 13.48
CA ARG A 238 -15.89 -36.89 14.80
C ARG A 238 -14.98 -36.46 15.93
N THR A 239 -13.66 -36.58 15.75
CA THR A 239 -12.67 -36.11 16.71
C THR A 239 -12.73 -34.60 16.90
N HIS A 240 -12.78 -33.81 15.82
CA HIS A 240 -12.72 -32.34 15.91
C HIS A 240 -14.09 -31.67 16.03
N VAL A 241 -15.16 -32.36 15.64
CA VAL A 241 -16.53 -31.85 15.65
C VAL A 241 -17.45 -32.86 16.32
N PRO A 242 -17.50 -32.91 17.68
CA PRO A 242 -18.26 -33.93 18.40
C PRO A 242 -19.76 -33.97 18.04
N THR A 243 -20.35 -32.83 17.67
CA THR A 243 -21.74 -32.73 17.19
C THR A 243 -21.99 -33.48 15.89
N SER A 244 -20.95 -33.87 15.14
CA SER A 244 -21.08 -34.69 13.95
C SER A 244 -21.46 -36.15 14.24
N ALA A 245 -21.39 -36.60 15.50
CA ALA A 245 -21.76 -37.94 15.90
C ALA A 245 -23.23 -38.29 15.62
N SER A 246 -24.12 -37.28 15.57
CA SER A 246 -25.54 -37.44 15.25
C SER A 246 -25.85 -37.42 13.75
N LEU A 247 -24.86 -37.17 12.88
CA LEU A 247 -25.06 -37.16 11.43
C LEU A 247 -25.23 -38.58 10.87
N SER A 248 -26.17 -38.76 9.95
CA SER A 248 -26.35 -40.03 9.23
C SER A 248 -25.16 -40.32 8.29
N GLN A 249 -25.02 -41.58 7.88
CA GLN A 249 -23.98 -41.97 6.92
C GLN A 249 -24.12 -41.22 5.59
N GLU A 250 -25.34 -40.98 5.13
CA GLU A 250 -25.64 -40.24 3.91
C GLU A 250 -25.21 -38.78 4.02
N ALA A 251 -25.46 -38.14 5.18
CA ALA A 251 -25.03 -36.76 5.43
C ALA A 251 -23.50 -36.64 5.46
N LEU A 252 -22.81 -37.60 6.09
CA LEU A 252 -21.34 -37.67 6.12
C LEU A 252 -20.74 -37.85 4.72
N LYS A 253 -21.32 -38.76 3.92
CA LYS A 253 -20.91 -38.99 2.53
C LYS A 253 -21.16 -37.75 1.67
N SER A 254 -22.29 -37.08 1.85
CA SER A 254 -22.62 -35.84 1.15
C SER A 254 -21.63 -34.71 1.46
N LEU A 255 -21.26 -34.51 2.74
CA LEU A 255 -20.22 -33.55 3.12
C LEU A 255 -18.87 -33.86 2.47
N TYR A 256 -18.46 -35.12 2.50
CA TYR A 256 -17.19 -35.58 1.90
C TYR A 256 -17.13 -35.32 0.38
N GLN A 257 -18.22 -35.59 -0.33
CA GLN A 257 -18.35 -35.39 -1.77
C GLN A 257 -18.44 -33.90 -2.13
N THR A 258 -19.27 -33.14 -1.42
CA THR A 258 -19.45 -31.69 -1.62
C THR A 258 -18.14 -30.94 -1.43
N HIS A 259 -17.30 -31.38 -0.51
CA HIS A 259 -15.99 -30.79 -0.23
C HIS A 259 -14.82 -31.53 -0.89
N ALA A 260 -15.04 -32.24 -2.00
CA ALA A 260 -13.96 -32.88 -2.76
C ALA A 260 -12.82 -31.89 -3.09
N PRO A 261 -11.55 -32.35 -3.25
CA PRO A 261 -10.39 -31.49 -3.48
C PRO A 261 -10.51 -30.51 -4.66
N GLU A 262 -11.31 -30.84 -5.66
CA GLU A 262 -11.56 -30.08 -6.89
C GLU A 262 -12.83 -29.22 -6.84
N ALA A 263 -13.67 -29.37 -5.81
CA ALA A 263 -14.99 -28.74 -5.75
C ALA A 263 -14.95 -27.20 -5.60
N TYR A 264 -13.85 -26.64 -5.11
CA TYR A 264 -13.72 -25.23 -4.75
C TYR A 264 -12.33 -24.70 -5.08
N SER A 265 -12.28 -23.47 -5.59
CA SER A 265 -11.06 -22.64 -5.66
C SER A 265 -10.47 -22.41 -4.28
N LEU A 266 -9.19 -21.99 -4.19
CA LEU A 266 -8.59 -21.69 -2.89
C LEU A 266 -9.32 -20.54 -2.18
N THR A 267 -9.79 -19.55 -2.95
CA THR A 267 -10.58 -18.41 -2.45
C THR A 267 -11.88 -18.87 -1.81
N ASP A 268 -12.65 -19.71 -2.50
CA ASP A 268 -13.93 -20.24 -1.99
C ASP A 268 -13.72 -21.12 -0.75
N ARG A 269 -12.64 -21.91 -0.73
CA ARG A 269 -12.27 -22.69 0.46
C ARG A 269 -11.98 -21.80 1.65
N GLY A 270 -11.22 -20.73 1.45
CA GLY A 270 -10.95 -19.75 2.50
C GLY A 270 -12.23 -19.10 3.02
N TYR A 271 -13.16 -18.74 2.11
CA TYR A 271 -14.47 -18.22 2.49
C TYR A 271 -15.30 -19.23 3.30
N ILE A 272 -15.40 -20.49 2.85
CA ILE A 272 -16.15 -21.52 3.58
C ILE A 272 -15.53 -21.75 4.96
N ALA A 273 -14.20 -21.90 5.03
CA ALA A 273 -13.47 -22.17 6.26
C ALA A 273 -13.38 -20.96 7.20
N GLN A 274 -13.61 -19.74 6.70
CA GLN A 274 -13.29 -18.49 7.39
C GLN A 274 -11.79 -18.38 7.77
N ILE A 275 -10.93 -18.91 6.90
CA ILE A 275 -9.47 -18.83 6.99
C ILE A 275 -8.95 -18.12 5.74
N HIS A 276 -7.91 -17.31 5.87
CA HIS A 276 -7.35 -16.63 4.71
C HIS A 276 -6.86 -17.67 3.67
N PRO A 277 -7.23 -17.56 2.38
CA PRO A 277 -6.83 -18.50 1.32
C PRO A 277 -5.31 -18.80 1.29
N LEU A 278 -4.47 -17.76 1.36
CA LEU A 278 -3.01 -17.93 1.43
C LEU A 278 -2.53 -18.67 2.69
N GLU A 279 -3.25 -18.61 3.81
CA GLU A 279 -2.86 -19.37 5.01
C GLU A 279 -3.06 -20.88 4.78
N LEU A 280 -4.18 -21.26 4.15
CA LEU A 280 -4.44 -22.65 3.77
C LEU A 280 -3.32 -23.18 2.87
N TRP A 281 -2.95 -22.41 1.84
CA TRP A 281 -1.88 -22.79 0.92
C TRP A 281 -0.51 -22.89 1.59
N VAL A 282 -0.15 -21.92 2.45
CA VAL A 282 1.11 -21.97 3.23
C VAL A 282 1.16 -23.24 4.07
N VAL A 283 0.10 -23.54 4.82
CA VAL A 283 0.03 -24.75 5.65
C VAL A 283 0.15 -26.01 4.80
N LYS A 284 -0.59 -26.12 3.69
CA LYS A 284 -0.49 -27.28 2.80
C LYS A 284 0.92 -27.48 2.26
N THR A 285 1.59 -26.39 1.86
CA THR A 285 2.94 -26.44 1.30
C THR A 285 3.97 -26.86 2.36
N LEU A 286 3.92 -26.25 3.55
CA LEU A 286 4.82 -26.59 4.66
C LEU A 286 4.63 -28.04 5.14
N ARG A 287 3.39 -28.56 5.12
CA ARG A 287 3.10 -29.95 5.49
C ARG A 287 3.64 -30.96 4.47
N ALA A 288 3.57 -30.63 3.18
CA ALA A 288 4.05 -31.50 2.12
C ALA A 288 5.59 -31.52 2.02
N ALA A 289 6.24 -30.40 2.34
CA ALA A 289 7.69 -30.27 2.35
C ALA A 289 8.18 -29.56 3.63
N PRO A 290 8.26 -30.31 4.76
CA PRO A 290 8.79 -29.79 6.02
C PRO A 290 10.23 -29.29 5.81
N GLY A 291 10.49 -28.02 6.11
CA GLY A 291 11.78 -27.36 5.84
C GLY A 291 11.76 -26.33 4.72
N SER A 292 10.64 -26.20 3.98
CA SER A 292 10.45 -25.10 3.02
C SER A 292 10.65 -23.75 3.70
N ASP A 293 11.52 -22.92 3.14
CA ASP A 293 11.79 -21.58 3.64
C ASP A 293 10.84 -20.54 3.05
N LEU A 294 10.90 -19.33 3.59
CA LEU A 294 10.05 -18.22 3.14
C LEU A 294 10.32 -17.85 1.67
N LYS A 295 11.57 -17.98 1.20
CA LYS A 295 11.94 -17.69 -0.19
C LYS A 295 11.24 -18.65 -1.15
N THR A 296 11.25 -19.94 -0.84
CA THR A 296 10.56 -20.98 -1.61
C THR A 296 9.06 -20.69 -1.70
N LEU A 297 8.43 -20.27 -0.59
CA LEU A 297 7.02 -19.87 -0.59
C LEU A 297 6.76 -18.61 -1.43
N TYR A 298 7.68 -17.65 -1.46
CA TYR A 298 7.53 -16.51 -2.36
C TYR A 298 7.59 -16.93 -3.82
N GLU A 299 8.55 -17.75 -4.21
CA GLU A 299 8.74 -18.16 -5.60
C GLU A 299 7.59 -19.07 -6.08
N SER A 300 7.28 -20.14 -5.32
CA SER A 300 6.22 -21.10 -5.69
C SER A 300 4.80 -20.54 -5.54
N GLY A 301 4.62 -19.54 -4.69
CA GLY A 301 3.31 -18.96 -4.38
C GLY A 301 2.83 -17.88 -5.36
N THR A 302 3.58 -17.55 -6.40
CA THR A 302 3.24 -16.43 -7.32
C THR A 302 1.87 -16.60 -7.96
N GLY A 303 1.60 -17.77 -8.57
CA GLY A 303 0.30 -18.06 -9.17
C GLY A 303 -0.84 -18.12 -8.14
N VAL A 304 -0.54 -18.60 -6.93
CA VAL A 304 -1.54 -18.69 -5.85
C VAL A 304 -1.92 -17.30 -5.33
N ARG A 305 -0.95 -16.38 -5.19
CA ARG A 305 -1.25 -14.98 -4.87
C ARG A 305 -2.16 -14.36 -5.92
N LEU A 306 -1.91 -14.61 -7.21
CA LEU A 306 -2.79 -14.13 -8.28
C LEU A 306 -4.20 -14.73 -8.20
N GLU A 307 -4.33 -16.04 -8.00
CA GLU A 307 -5.63 -16.73 -7.84
C GLU A 307 -6.46 -16.13 -6.70
N VAL A 308 -5.85 -15.90 -5.53
CA VAL A 308 -6.53 -15.34 -4.35
C VAL A 308 -7.10 -13.94 -4.63
N TYR A 309 -6.49 -13.20 -5.54
CA TYR A 309 -6.88 -11.85 -5.91
C TYR A 309 -7.55 -11.74 -7.27
N GLU A 310 -7.94 -12.86 -7.91
CA GLU A 310 -8.54 -12.85 -9.25
C GLU A 310 -9.78 -11.93 -9.33
N TRP A 311 -10.54 -11.83 -8.22
CA TRP A 311 -11.68 -10.93 -8.11
C TRP A 311 -11.33 -9.45 -8.38
N LEU A 312 -10.09 -9.03 -8.08
CA LEU A 312 -9.59 -7.67 -8.24
C LEU A 312 -9.42 -7.30 -9.71
N PHE A 313 -9.14 -8.25 -10.59
CA PHE A 313 -8.91 -8.02 -12.01
C PHE A 313 -10.21 -7.81 -12.81
N LYS A 314 -11.38 -8.09 -12.21
CA LYS A 314 -12.69 -7.84 -12.83
C LYS A 314 -12.94 -6.34 -13.00
N THR A 315 -13.27 -5.90 -14.22
CA THR A 315 -13.50 -4.47 -14.56
C THR A 315 -14.61 -3.81 -13.74
N SER A 316 -15.60 -4.57 -13.26
CA SER A 316 -16.63 -4.10 -12.32
C SER A 316 -16.10 -3.66 -10.95
N ARG A 317 -14.81 -3.90 -10.66
CA ARG A 317 -14.11 -3.49 -9.44
C ARG A 317 -13.22 -2.27 -9.63
N LYS A 318 -13.52 -1.40 -10.61
CA LYS A 318 -12.73 -0.18 -10.91
C LYS A 318 -12.30 0.60 -9.67
N ASN A 319 -13.22 0.94 -8.77
CA ASN A 319 -12.87 1.73 -7.58
C ASN A 319 -11.87 1.01 -6.66
N ALA A 320 -12.01 -0.31 -6.50
CA ALA A 320 -11.05 -1.09 -5.72
C ALA A 320 -9.69 -1.06 -6.41
N GLN A 321 -9.63 -1.32 -7.72
CA GLN A 321 -8.40 -1.28 -8.51
C GLN A 321 -7.72 0.09 -8.43
N ASP A 322 -8.47 1.19 -8.61
CA ASP A 322 -7.94 2.55 -8.61
C ASP A 322 -7.24 2.90 -7.30
N ILE A 323 -7.81 2.50 -6.16
CA ILE A 323 -7.18 2.69 -4.85
C ILE A 323 -5.81 1.99 -4.77
N ARG A 324 -5.71 0.75 -5.28
CA ARG A 324 -4.47 -0.05 -5.18
C ARG A 324 -3.42 0.45 -6.14
N ILE A 325 -3.83 0.78 -7.37
CA ILE A 325 -2.97 1.41 -8.36
C ILE A 325 -2.47 2.75 -7.83
N GLN A 326 -3.33 3.57 -7.23
CA GLN A 326 -2.94 4.84 -6.63
C GLN A 326 -1.93 4.67 -5.50
N SER A 327 -2.12 3.69 -4.59
CA SER A 327 -1.14 3.39 -3.55
C SER A 327 0.21 2.96 -4.13
N PHE A 328 0.22 2.17 -5.21
CA PHE A 328 1.48 1.75 -5.83
C PHE A 328 2.19 2.90 -6.56
N LEU A 329 1.44 3.74 -7.28
CA LEU A 329 1.95 4.95 -7.91
C LEU A 329 2.52 5.94 -6.88
N GLU A 330 1.89 6.05 -5.71
CA GLU A 330 2.42 6.84 -4.60
C GLU A 330 3.78 6.32 -4.14
N VAL A 331 3.96 5.00 -4.00
CA VAL A 331 5.26 4.40 -3.66
C VAL A 331 6.32 4.73 -4.70
N GLU A 332 6.05 4.52 -6.00
CA GLU A 332 7.00 4.86 -7.09
C GLU A 332 7.32 6.37 -7.11
N ALA A 333 6.35 7.22 -6.78
CA ALA A 333 6.55 8.66 -6.65
C ALA A 333 7.47 9.02 -5.48
N PHE A 334 7.33 8.35 -4.33
CA PHE A 334 8.25 8.52 -3.20
C PHE A 334 9.65 7.96 -3.49
N GLU A 335 9.79 6.87 -4.26
CA GLU A 335 11.11 6.41 -4.72
C GLU A 335 11.81 7.46 -5.60
N SER A 336 11.06 8.10 -6.50
CA SER A 336 11.57 9.20 -7.33
C SER A 336 11.93 10.43 -6.49
N LEU A 337 11.09 10.79 -5.51
CA LEU A 337 11.35 11.86 -4.55
C LEU A 337 12.62 11.58 -3.73
N LEU A 338 12.80 10.34 -3.27
CA LEU A 338 13.96 9.91 -2.52
C LEU A 338 15.25 10.06 -3.32
N ALA A 339 15.23 9.68 -4.61
CA ALA A 339 16.37 9.90 -5.50
C ALA A 339 16.73 11.39 -5.59
N ASP A 340 15.71 12.25 -5.72
CA ASP A 340 15.90 13.71 -5.71
C ASP A 340 16.49 14.21 -4.39
N TRP A 341 15.98 13.73 -3.26
CA TRP A 341 16.47 14.07 -1.93
C TRP A 341 17.89 13.60 -1.68
N LYS A 342 18.27 12.40 -2.13
CA LYS A 342 19.64 11.87 -2.04
C LYS A 342 20.63 12.77 -2.77
N ARG A 343 20.30 13.29 -3.95
CA ARG A 343 21.14 14.28 -4.68
C ARG A 343 21.37 15.56 -3.88
N LEU A 344 20.43 15.93 -3.01
CA LEU A 344 20.51 17.09 -2.12
C LEU A 344 21.09 16.74 -0.73
N GLY A 345 21.71 15.57 -0.57
CA GLY A 345 22.39 15.16 0.66
C GLY A 345 21.47 14.54 1.72
N TYR A 346 20.31 14.00 1.35
CA TYR A 346 19.51 13.18 2.26
C TYR A 346 20.26 11.86 2.58
N PRO A 347 20.55 11.57 3.86
CA PRO A 347 21.52 10.54 4.22
C PRO A 347 20.90 9.14 4.38
N PHE A 348 19.58 9.01 4.27
CA PHE A 348 18.89 7.74 4.52
C PHE A 348 18.55 7.02 3.23
N ASP A 349 18.53 5.69 3.30
CA ASP A 349 18.26 4.84 2.14
C ASP A 349 16.78 4.68 1.81
N ASN A 350 15.90 5.05 2.72
CA ASN A 350 14.46 4.89 2.57
C ASN A 350 13.74 6.13 3.14
N ILE A 351 12.53 6.39 2.62
CA ILE A 351 11.55 7.29 3.22
C ILE A 351 10.23 6.55 3.40
N THR A 352 9.45 6.92 4.42
CA THR A 352 8.10 6.37 4.60
C THR A 352 7.18 7.03 3.57
N PRO A 353 6.54 6.29 2.65
CA PRO A 353 5.68 6.87 1.61
C PRO A 353 4.40 7.45 2.23
N SER A 354 4.43 8.71 2.65
CA SER A 354 3.30 9.41 3.27
C SER A 354 3.45 10.90 3.06
N TYR A 355 2.37 11.67 2.95
CA TYR A 355 2.51 13.13 2.83
C TYR A 355 3.21 13.82 4.02
N ALA A 356 3.42 13.10 5.12
CA ALA A 356 4.17 13.55 6.29
C ALA A 356 5.63 12.99 6.37
N THR A 357 6.18 12.48 5.26
CA THR A 357 7.58 11.98 5.17
C THR A 357 8.61 12.87 5.83
#